data_AF-A0A929ZFW1-F1
#
_entry.id   AF-A0A929ZFW1-F1
#
_cell.length_a   1.000
_cell.length_b   1.000
_cell.length_c   1.000
_cell.angle_alpha   90.00
_cell.angle_beta   90.00
_cell.angle_gamma   90.00
#
_symmetry.space_group_name_H-M   'P 1'
#
loop_
_entity.id
_entity.type
_entity.pdbx_description
1 polymer ?
#
loop_
_entity_poly.entity_id
_entity_poly.type
_entity_poly.pdbx_seq_one_letter_code
_entity_poly.pdbx_strand_id
1 'polypeptide(L)' 'MRDVVVIGAGLAGLAAAIKAADAGLIVTLVTKGVGGIQLGTG' A
#
# COMPACT_ATOMS: atom_id res chain seq x y z
N MET A 1 -11.53 -9.06 -8.88
CA MET A 1 -11.98 -7.66 -8.70
C MET A 1 -11.24 -7.11 -7.48
N ARG A 2 -10.86 -5.83 -7.46
CA ARG A 2 -10.16 -5.19 -6.34
C ARG A 2 -11.02 -4.04 -5.83
N ASP A 3 -11.18 -3.92 -4.53
CA ASP A 3 -12.00 -2.86 -3.94
C ASP A 3 -11.21 -1.56 -3.83
N VAL A 4 -9.89 -1.66 -3.63
CA VAL A 4 -9.00 -0.50 -3.45
C VAL A 4 -7.68 -0.70 -4.18
N VAL A 5 -7.24 0.34 -4.89
CA VAL A 5 -5.88 0.44 -5.44
C VAL A 5 -5.21 1.67 -4.84
N VAL A 6 -4.05 1.48 -4.20
CA VAL A 6 -3.23 2.56 -3.62
C VAL A 6 -1.97 2.71 -4.46
N ILE A 7 -1.64 3.92 -4.88
CA ILE A 7 -0.44 4.22 -5.67
C ILE A 7 0.54 5.04 -4.80
N GLY A 8 1.72 4.49 -4.58
CA GLY A 8 2.76 5.02 -3.69
C GLY A 8 2.76 4.33 -2.33
N ALA A 9 3.93 3.87 -1.88
CA ALA A 9 4.10 3.12 -0.64
C ALA A 9 4.90 3.88 0.44
N GLY A 10 4.89 5.21 0.40
CA GLY A 10 5.34 6.05 1.52
C GLY A 10 4.39 5.94 2.73
N LEU A 11 4.63 6.72 3.79
CA LEU A 11 3.88 6.60 5.05
C LEU A 11 2.35 6.60 4.86
N ALA A 12 1.83 7.59 4.13
CA ALA A 12 0.38 7.73 3.94
C ALA A 12 -0.22 6.58 3.11
N GLY A 13 0.43 6.22 2.00
CA GLY A 13 -0.05 5.17 1.11
C GLY A 13 0.00 3.79 1.76
N LEU A 14 1.09 3.47 2.47
CA LEU A 14 1.19 2.22 3.19
C LEU A 14 0.20 2.15 4.37
N ALA A 15 0.06 3.22 5.14
CA ALA A 15 -0.91 3.26 6.24
C ALA A 15 -2.37 3.12 5.74
N ALA A 16 -2.70 3.75 4.61
CA ALA A 16 -4.00 3.61 3.98
C ALA A 16 -4.25 2.17 3.48
N ALA A 17 -3.25 1.55 2.87
CA ALA A 17 -3.35 0.17 2.39
C ALA A 17 -3.57 -0.82 3.56
N ILE A 18 -2.86 -0.65 4.67
CA ILE A 18 -3.02 -1.49 5.88
C ILE A 18 -4.42 -1.32 6.45
N LYS A 19 -4.88 -0.07 6.67
CA LYS A 19 -6.23 0.18 7.21
C LYS A 19 -7.34 -0.36 6.31
N ALA A 20 -7.18 -0.27 4.99
CA ALA A 20 -8.14 -0.82 4.05
C ALA A 20 -8.15 -2.37 4.10
N ALA A 21 -6.99 -3.00 4.24
CA ALA A 21 -6.89 -4.45 4.38
C ALA A 21 -7.49 -4.93 5.73
N ASP A 22 -7.24 -4.22 6.83
CA ASP A 22 -7.83 -4.50 8.14
C ASP A 22 -9.36 -4.38 8.13
N ALA A 23 -9.92 -3.53 7.25
CA ALA A 23 -11.36 -3.42 7.01
C ALA A 23 -11.93 -4.55 6.11
N GLY A 24 -11.10 -5.51 5.70
CA GLY A 24 -11.51 -6.66 4.89
C GLY A 24 -11.56 -6.42 3.38
N LEU A 25 -11.02 -5.31 2.89
CA LEU A 25 -11.02 -4.98 1.46
C LEU A 25 -9.88 -5.69 0.72
N ILE A 26 -10.10 -6.04 -0.55
CA ILE A 26 -9.06 -6.56 -1.43
C ILE A 26 -8.23 -5.37 -1.96
N VAL A 27 -7.07 -5.16 -1.36
CA VAL A 27 -6.18 -4.02 -1.65
C VAL A 27 -5.05 -4.42 -2.61
N THR A 28 -4.74 -3.53 -3.56
CA THR A 28 -3.49 -3.60 -4.32
C THR A 28 -2.69 -2.32 -4.12
N LEU A 29 -1.48 -2.46 -3.58
CA LEU A 29 -0.53 -1.37 -3.39
C LEU A 29 0.50 -1.39 -4.53
N VAL A 30 0.61 -0.29 -5.27
CA VAL A 30 1.55 -0.11 -6.38
C VAL A 30 2.66 0.83 -5.94
N THR A 31 3.91 0.44 -6.15
CA THR A 31 5.08 1.27 -5.89
C THR A 31 6.12 1.09 -7.00
N LYS A 32 7.02 2.08 -7.16
CA LYS A 32 8.08 2.05 -8.19
C LYS A 32 9.20 1.03 -7.90
N GLY A 33 9.24 0.45 -6.71
CA GLY A 33 10.23 -0.57 -6.34
C GLY A 33 10.26 -0.79 -4.83
N VAL A 34 11.05 -1.77 -4.38
CA VAL A 34 11.17 -2.14 -2.96
C VAL A 34 11.69 -0.96 -2.11
N GLY A 35 12.65 -0.19 -2.61
CA GLY A 35 13.15 1.03 -1.96
C GLY A 35 12.13 2.19 -1.90
N GLY A 36 10.99 2.08 -2.59
CA GLY A 36 9.88 3.02 -2.50
C GLY A 36 8.82 2.65 -1.46
N ILE A 37 9.02 1.55 -0.72
CA ILE A 37 8.15 1.10 0.37
C ILE A 37 8.70 1.68 1.68
N GLN A 38 7.83 2.21 2.53
CA GLN A 38 8.23 2.78 3.82
C GLN A 38 8.94 1.77 4.75
N LEU A 39 8.68 0.48 4.56
CA LEU A 39 9.32 -0.63 5.28
C LEU A 39 10.49 -1.23 4.51
N GLY A 40 10.74 -0.80 3.28
CA GLY A 40 11.91 -1.21 2.51
C GLY A 40 13.14 -0.52 3.07
N THR A 41 14.22 -1.27 3.27
CA THR A 41 15.55 -0.69 3.41
C THR A 41 15.93 -0.15 2.04
N GLY A 42 15.94 1.17 1.88
CA GLY A 42 16.32 1.84 0.64
C GLY A 42 17.64 1.33 0.06
#